data_AF-A0A0Q9IAW0-F1
#
_entry.id   AF-A0A0Q9IAW0-F1
#
_cell.length_a   1.000
_cell.length_b   1.000
_cell.length_c   1.000
_cell.angle_alpha   90.00
_cell.angle_beta   90.00
_cell.angle_gamma   90.00
#
_symmetry.space_group_name_H-M   'P 1'
#
loop_
_entity.id
_entity.type
_entity.pdbx_description
1 polymer ?
#
loop_
_entity_poly.entity_id
_entity_poly.type
_entity_poly.pdbx_seq_one_letter_code
_entity_poly.pdbx_strand_id
1 'polypeptide(L)'
;MGRRRSPDRAVAAEERFRLLRVQRFSSDTEKALWHGRSRNTRVAKVLVYMAAIRMPDRPGLPLTPNPGVTCKGAEQQFFSASGENQAAHLLPGQILIDNTYPWLFLQGEPARLLQNEFAYVDPIHANYNAADRVAERNGMVDTFADACRAVLTSAGEAETDVSNAYHRVWVPGALAAIAAAEHELRSEPLPPPLVYGTSPEDYGMILNLEERSEAMNDEDTWNNFEQLSMLDYYRAAFDEAPSEIEPRAIVSALNTMVN
;
A
#
# COMPACT_ATOMS: atom_id res chain seq x y z
N MET A 1 18.03 8.85 -12.05
CA MET A 1 16.82 8.88 -11.19
C MET A 1 16.68 10.26 -10.56
N GLY A 2 15.54 10.93 -10.76
CA GLY A 2 15.30 12.26 -10.18
C GLY A 2 15.17 12.18 -8.66
N ARG A 3 15.70 13.19 -7.95
CA ARG A 3 15.60 13.28 -6.49
C ARG A 3 14.13 13.54 -6.11
N ARG A 4 13.44 12.53 -5.55
CA ARG A 4 12.06 12.67 -5.06
C ARG A 4 11.99 13.78 -4.00
N ARG A 5 10.90 14.55 -4.02
CA ARG A 5 10.73 15.72 -3.14
C ARG A 5 9.89 15.36 -1.92
N SER A 6 10.28 15.89 -0.77
CA SER A 6 9.47 15.86 0.46
C SER A 6 8.56 17.10 0.46
N PRO A 7 7.23 16.93 0.57
CA PRO A 7 6.28 18.05 0.51
C PRO A 7 6.27 18.88 1.80
N ASP A 8 6.55 18.24 2.94
CA ASP A 8 6.52 18.87 4.26
C ASP A 8 7.76 18.45 5.07
N ARG A 9 8.66 19.39 5.31
CA ARG A 9 9.93 19.12 6.01
C ARG A 9 9.74 18.83 7.50
N ALA A 10 8.73 19.42 8.14
CA ALA A 10 8.49 19.23 9.56
C ALA A 10 7.93 17.82 9.80
N VAL A 11 6.90 17.44 9.02
CA VAL A 11 6.34 16.08 9.05
C VAL A 11 7.40 15.05 8.65
N ALA A 12 8.23 15.35 7.66
CA ALA A 12 9.33 14.45 7.28
C ALA A 12 10.34 14.21 8.42
N ALA A 13 10.67 15.24 9.20
CA ALA A 13 11.60 15.11 10.31
C ALA A 13 11.00 14.26 11.44
N GLU A 14 9.72 14.46 11.74
CA GLU A 14 8.97 13.68 12.73
C GLU A 14 8.86 12.20 12.32
N GLU A 15 8.42 11.92 11.09
CA GLU A 15 8.29 10.56 10.59
C GLU A 15 9.65 9.84 10.54
N ARG A 16 10.71 10.54 10.13
CA ARG A 16 12.06 10.00 10.17
C ARG A 16 12.48 9.64 11.59
N PHE A 17 12.15 10.46 12.58
CA PHE A 17 12.45 10.17 13.98
C PHE A 17 11.67 8.95 14.48
N ARG A 18 10.35 8.94 14.29
CA ARG A 18 9.44 7.85 14.69
C ARG A 18 9.89 6.51 14.11
N LEU A 19 10.10 6.46 12.79
CA LEU A 19 10.33 5.21 12.06
C LEU A 19 11.79 4.73 12.11
N LEU A 20 12.79 5.63 12.02
CA LEU A 20 14.20 5.20 11.98
C LEU A 20 14.88 5.12 13.34
N ARG A 21 14.34 5.78 14.38
CA ARG A 21 14.96 5.82 15.71
C ARG A 21 14.18 5.09 16.78
N VAL A 22 12.84 5.17 16.78
CA VAL A 22 12.00 4.58 17.84
C VAL A 22 11.59 3.14 17.51
N GLN A 23 11.09 2.86 16.31
CA GLN A 23 10.50 1.56 15.93
C GLN A 23 11.53 0.45 15.58
N ARG A 24 12.73 0.43 16.17
CA ARG A 24 13.80 -0.53 15.80
C ARG A 24 13.61 -1.97 16.29
N PHE A 25 12.53 -2.29 17.00
CA PHE A 25 12.40 -3.55 17.75
C PHE A 25 11.29 -4.49 17.25
N SER A 26 10.90 -4.44 15.97
CA SER A 26 9.95 -5.40 15.38
C SER A 26 10.63 -6.39 14.43
N SER A 27 10.08 -7.61 14.35
CA SER A 27 10.50 -8.57 13.31
C SER A 27 10.08 -8.05 11.93
N ASP A 28 10.75 -8.51 10.88
CA ASP A 28 10.41 -8.04 9.54
C ASP A 28 9.02 -8.55 9.09
N THR A 29 8.59 -9.72 9.57
CA THR A 29 7.24 -10.24 9.37
C THR A 29 6.15 -9.35 9.98
N GLU A 30 6.36 -8.85 11.21
CA GLU A 30 5.47 -7.87 11.82
C GLU A 30 5.46 -6.56 11.03
N LYS A 31 6.63 -6.10 10.53
CA LYS A 31 6.72 -4.91 9.69
C LYS A 31 5.95 -5.07 8.38
N ALA A 32 6.00 -6.23 7.72
CA ALA A 32 5.24 -6.48 6.49
C ALA A 32 3.74 -6.38 6.72
N LEU A 33 3.23 -7.03 7.77
CA LEU A 33 1.82 -6.97 8.12
C LEU A 33 1.40 -5.53 8.46
N TRP A 34 2.20 -4.82 9.25
CA TRP A 34 1.95 -3.42 9.60
C TRP A 34 2.02 -2.48 8.39
N HIS A 35 2.92 -2.75 7.45
CA HIS A 35 3.04 -2.01 6.19
C HIS A 35 1.75 -2.15 5.36
N GLY A 36 1.27 -3.39 5.17
CA GLY A 36 0.01 -3.66 4.47
C GLY A 36 -1.20 -3.02 5.15
N ARG A 37 -1.28 -3.07 6.50
CA ARG A 37 -2.35 -2.42 7.26
C ARG A 37 -2.30 -0.90 7.10
N SER A 38 -1.10 -0.32 7.18
CA SER A 38 -0.88 1.11 7.00
C SER A 38 -1.23 1.57 5.58
N ARG A 39 -0.94 0.75 4.55
CA ARG A 39 -1.41 0.97 3.18
C ARG A 39 -2.93 1.06 3.13
N ASN A 40 -3.62 0.09 3.70
CA ASN A 40 -5.08 0.05 3.71
C ASN A 40 -5.69 1.28 4.42
N THR A 41 -5.13 1.68 5.55
CA THR A 41 -5.48 2.92 6.24
C THR A 41 -5.31 4.15 5.35
N ARG A 42 -4.18 4.26 4.62
CA ARG A 42 -3.95 5.44 3.75
C ARG A 42 -4.81 5.44 2.51
N VAL A 43 -5.07 4.28 1.92
CA VAL A 43 -6.03 4.15 0.82
C VAL A 43 -7.39 4.66 1.28
N ALA A 44 -7.88 4.21 2.45
CA ALA A 44 -9.12 4.71 3.02
C ALA A 44 -9.13 6.24 3.20
N LYS A 45 -8.06 6.82 3.75
CA LYS A 45 -7.93 8.29 3.87
C LYS A 45 -8.02 8.98 2.51
N VAL A 46 -7.31 8.48 1.50
CA VAL A 46 -7.36 9.04 0.14
C VAL A 46 -8.78 8.95 -0.43
N LEU A 47 -9.51 7.85 -0.23
CA LEU A 47 -10.90 7.74 -0.65
C LEU A 47 -11.80 8.77 0.03
N VAL A 48 -11.59 9.04 1.32
CA VAL A 48 -12.30 10.12 2.04
C VAL A 48 -11.96 11.50 1.44
N TYR A 49 -10.71 11.75 1.08
CA TYR A 49 -10.34 12.96 0.34
C TYR A 49 -11.00 13.02 -1.04
N MET A 50 -11.18 11.90 -1.75
CA MET A 50 -11.95 11.88 -3.01
C MET A 50 -13.40 12.30 -2.78
N ALA A 51 -14.01 11.91 -1.67
CA ALA A 51 -15.35 12.38 -1.30
C ALA A 51 -15.36 13.88 -0.99
N ALA A 52 -14.35 14.41 -0.30
CA ALA A 52 -14.19 15.86 -0.16
C ALA A 52 -13.99 16.54 -1.52
N ILE A 53 -13.31 15.88 -2.46
CA ILE A 53 -13.05 16.36 -3.81
C ILE A 53 -14.27 16.32 -4.74
N ARG A 54 -15.34 15.61 -4.43
CA ARG A 54 -16.55 15.70 -5.26
C ARG A 54 -17.60 16.67 -4.71
N MET A 55 -17.43 17.14 -3.47
CA MET A 55 -18.43 17.98 -2.83
C MET A 55 -18.68 19.29 -3.60
N PRO A 56 -19.94 19.76 -3.65
CA PRO A 56 -20.27 21.02 -4.31
C PRO A 56 -19.63 22.20 -3.57
N ASP A 57 -19.42 23.31 -4.29
CA ASP A 57 -18.99 24.62 -3.78
C ASP A 57 -17.67 24.63 -2.98
N ARG A 58 -16.87 23.58 -3.10
CA ARG A 58 -15.56 23.49 -2.46
C ARG A 58 -14.51 24.39 -3.15
N PRO A 59 -13.58 24.98 -2.39
CA PRO A 59 -12.49 25.76 -2.96
C PRO A 59 -11.43 24.85 -3.60
N GLY A 60 -10.93 25.23 -4.80
CA GLY A 60 -9.90 24.49 -5.53
C GLY A 60 -10.16 24.45 -7.03
N LEU A 61 -9.44 23.57 -7.75
CA LEU A 61 -9.71 23.35 -9.17
C LEU A 61 -11.10 22.71 -9.38
N PRO A 62 -11.82 23.09 -10.45
CA PRO A 62 -13.11 22.47 -10.78
C PRO A 62 -12.90 21.01 -11.19
N LEU A 63 -13.79 20.14 -10.74
CA LEU A 63 -13.83 18.74 -11.15
C LEU A 63 -14.71 18.59 -12.40
N THR A 64 -14.27 17.79 -13.37
CA THR A 64 -15.10 17.43 -14.52
C THR A 64 -16.20 16.44 -14.09
N PRO A 65 -17.35 16.34 -14.79
CA PRO A 65 -18.43 15.43 -14.39
C PRO A 65 -18.06 13.93 -14.43
N ASN A 66 -17.06 13.56 -15.21
CA ASN A 66 -16.56 12.19 -15.32
C ASN A 66 -15.02 12.22 -15.40
N PRO A 67 -14.34 12.45 -14.27
CA PRO A 67 -12.89 12.61 -14.26
C PRO A 67 -12.20 11.29 -14.60
N GLY A 68 -11.17 11.37 -15.43
CA GLY A 68 -10.22 10.29 -15.60
C GLY A 68 -9.32 10.20 -14.37
N VAL A 69 -9.19 9.01 -13.79
CA VAL A 69 -8.26 8.76 -12.68
C VAL A 69 -7.21 7.78 -13.15
N THR A 70 -5.94 8.11 -12.91
CA THR A 70 -4.81 7.24 -13.21
C THR A 70 -3.91 7.13 -11.99
N CYS A 71 -3.20 6.02 -11.86
CA CYS A 71 -2.17 5.83 -10.85
C CYS A 71 -0.83 5.58 -11.55
N LYS A 72 0.21 6.30 -11.13
CA LYS A 72 1.58 6.10 -11.61
C LYS A 72 2.54 5.86 -10.45
N GLY A 73 3.79 5.51 -10.75
CA GLY A 73 4.81 5.31 -9.72
C GLY A 73 4.98 6.53 -8.80
N ALA A 74 5.28 6.28 -7.53
CA ALA A 74 5.35 7.32 -6.51
C ALA A 74 6.44 8.39 -6.79
N GLU A 75 6.05 9.66 -6.61
CA GLU A 75 6.89 10.83 -6.94
C GLU A 75 7.39 11.60 -5.71
N GLN A 76 6.71 11.42 -4.57
CA GLN A 76 7.02 12.08 -3.30
C GLN A 76 7.48 11.08 -2.27
N GLN A 77 8.36 11.49 -1.36
CA GLN A 77 8.71 10.68 -0.19
C GLN A 77 9.24 11.60 0.91
N PHE A 78 8.91 11.30 2.17
CA PHE A 78 9.37 12.10 3.31
C PHE A 78 10.85 11.92 3.59
N PHE A 79 11.35 10.68 3.51
CA PHE A 79 12.76 10.38 3.73
C PHE A 79 13.20 9.18 2.87
N SER A 80 14.51 8.99 2.79
CA SER A 80 15.11 7.77 2.25
C SER A 80 15.56 6.87 3.40
N ALA A 81 15.39 5.56 3.26
CA ALA A 81 16.04 4.58 4.10
C ALA A 81 17.50 4.37 3.66
N SER A 82 18.28 3.66 4.48
CA SER A 82 19.70 3.37 4.26
C SER A 82 20.01 1.93 4.65
N GLY A 83 21.14 1.40 4.15
CA GLY A 83 21.53 0.00 4.35
C GLY A 83 20.72 -0.91 3.43
N GLU A 84 20.27 -2.05 3.96
CA GLU A 84 19.45 -3.04 3.24
C GLU A 84 17.97 -2.63 3.14
N ASN A 85 17.57 -1.58 3.87
CA ASN A 85 16.21 -1.05 3.83
C ASN A 85 16.01 -0.04 2.70
N GLN A 86 14.82 -0.08 2.12
CA GLN A 86 14.30 0.88 1.17
C GLN A 86 13.14 1.67 1.78
N ALA A 87 12.95 2.90 1.31
CA ALA A 87 11.75 3.68 1.64
C ALA A 87 10.60 3.16 0.75
N ALA A 88 9.79 2.26 1.29
CA ALA A 88 8.65 1.70 0.59
C ALA A 88 7.41 2.56 0.83
N HIS A 89 6.70 2.86 -0.25
CA HIS A 89 5.52 3.71 -0.22
C HIS A 89 4.35 2.98 0.41
N LEU A 90 3.61 3.71 1.26
CA LEU A 90 2.41 3.14 1.85
C LEU A 90 1.24 3.12 0.87
N LEU A 91 1.15 4.10 -0.05
CA LEU A 91 0.18 4.05 -1.14
C LEU A 91 0.78 3.30 -2.35
N PRO A 92 -0.04 2.56 -3.13
CA PRO A 92 0.42 1.86 -4.35
C PRO A 92 1.04 2.77 -5.41
N GLY A 93 0.76 4.08 -5.35
CA GLY A 93 1.31 5.04 -6.28
C GLY A 93 0.72 6.43 -6.12
N GLN A 94 1.03 7.29 -7.09
CA GLN A 94 0.56 8.65 -7.20
C GLN A 94 -0.70 8.72 -8.06
N ILE A 95 -1.81 9.11 -7.46
CA ILE A 95 -3.05 9.39 -8.18
C ILE A 95 -2.92 10.71 -8.96
N LEU A 96 -3.46 10.72 -10.18
CA LEU A 96 -3.77 11.91 -10.97
C LEU A 96 -5.24 11.88 -11.38
N ILE A 97 -5.90 13.04 -11.28
CA ILE A 97 -7.27 13.29 -11.73
C ILE A 97 -7.17 14.22 -12.94
N ASP A 98 -7.58 13.78 -14.12
CA ASP A 98 -7.42 14.51 -15.39
C ASP A 98 -5.98 15.07 -15.56
N ASN A 99 -4.98 14.20 -15.34
CA ASN A 99 -3.54 14.52 -15.34
C ASN A 99 -3.09 15.57 -14.29
N THR A 100 -3.91 15.84 -13.28
CA THR A 100 -3.65 16.83 -12.24
C THR A 100 -3.55 16.17 -10.87
N TYR A 101 -2.66 16.66 -10.01
CA TYR A 101 -2.53 16.13 -8.66
C TYR A 101 -3.78 16.38 -7.82
N PRO A 102 -4.24 15.41 -7.02
CA PRO A 102 -5.53 15.48 -6.34
C PRO A 102 -5.59 16.60 -5.29
N TRP A 103 -4.47 16.95 -4.64
CA TRP A 103 -4.43 18.05 -3.67
C TRP A 103 -4.67 19.43 -4.30
N LEU A 104 -4.51 19.60 -5.61
CA LEU A 104 -4.81 20.87 -6.29
C LEU A 104 -6.31 21.13 -6.43
N PHE A 105 -7.12 20.11 -6.20
CA PHE A 105 -8.57 20.25 -6.14
C PHE A 105 -9.03 20.73 -4.76
N LEU A 106 -8.18 20.75 -3.74
CA LEU A 106 -8.50 21.26 -2.40
C LEU A 106 -7.69 22.54 -2.12
N GLN A 107 -7.97 23.20 -1.00
CA GLN A 107 -7.17 24.32 -0.51
C GLN A 107 -6.76 24.14 0.95
N GLY A 108 -5.79 24.94 1.40
CA GLY A 108 -5.38 25.01 2.80
C GLY A 108 -4.81 23.71 3.35
N GLU A 109 -5.17 23.40 4.59
CA GLU A 109 -4.70 22.22 5.30
C GLU A 109 -5.13 20.89 4.65
N PRO A 110 -6.38 20.69 4.22
CA PRO A 110 -6.79 19.46 3.51
C PRO A 110 -5.93 19.14 2.29
N ALA A 111 -5.58 20.16 1.49
CA ALA A 111 -4.68 19.97 0.34
C ALA A 111 -3.29 19.49 0.79
N ARG A 112 -2.70 20.12 1.82
CA ARG A 112 -1.40 19.73 2.37
C ARG A 112 -1.42 18.31 2.93
N LEU A 113 -2.46 17.96 3.68
CA LEU A 113 -2.59 16.63 4.28
C LEU A 113 -2.76 15.55 3.21
N LEU A 114 -3.58 15.79 2.18
CA LEU A 114 -3.70 14.87 1.05
C LEU A 114 -2.37 14.71 0.31
N GLN A 115 -1.62 15.79 0.10
CA GLN A 115 -0.28 15.70 -0.50
C GLN A 115 0.65 14.83 0.36
N ASN A 116 0.62 15.00 1.67
CA ASN A 116 1.41 14.21 2.61
C ASN A 116 1.10 12.71 2.55
N GLU A 117 -0.16 12.31 2.34
CA GLU A 117 -0.54 10.89 2.18
C GLU A 117 0.30 10.16 1.11
N PHE A 118 0.65 10.85 0.02
CA PHE A 118 1.49 10.30 -1.06
C PHE A 118 3.00 10.30 -0.77
N ALA A 119 3.44 10.91 0.34
CA ALA A 119 4.84 11.01 0.72
C ALA A 119 5.24 10.06 1.86
N TYR A 120 4.28 9.43 2.54
CA TYR A 120 4.60 8.50 3.61
C TYR A 120 5.23 7.21 3.09
N VAL A 121 6.27 6.79 3.80
CA VAL A 121 7.08 5.62 3.50
C VAL A 121 7.43 4.90 4.79
N ASP A 122 7.56 3.58 4.73
CA ASP A 122 8.15 2.77 5.79
C ASP A 122 9.56 2.30 5.40
N PRO A 123 10.50 2.24 6.35
CA PRO A 123 11.81 1.66 6.13
C PRO A 123 11.75 0.13 6.22
N ILE A 124 11.50 -0.53 5.09
CA ILE A 124 11.39 -1.99 5.01
C ILE A 124 12.51 -2.58 4.15
N HIS A 125 12.82 -3.85 4.34
CA HIS A 125 13.90 -4.51 3.61
C HIS A 125 13.58 -4.58 2.09
N ALA A 126 14.60 -4.60 1.25
CA ALA A 126 14.45 -4.47 -0.21
C ALA A 126 13.49 -5.50 -0.85
N ASN A 127 13.49 -6.74 -0.37
CA ASN A 127 12.60 -7.80 -0.86
C ASN A 127 11.11 -7.49 -0.65
N TYR A 128 10.77 -6.68 0.34
CA TYR A 128 9.40 -6.33 0.68
C TYR A 128 8.87 -5.32 -0.33
N ASN A 129 9.70 -4.31 -0.64
CA ASN A 129 9.43 -3.36 -1.71
C ASN A 129 9.42 -4.04 -3.09
N ALA A 130 10.17 -5.13 -3.28
CA ALA A 130 10.12 -5.92 -4.50
C ALA A 130 8.76 -6.63 -4.64
N ALA A 131 8.29 -7.31 -3.58
CA ALA A 131 6.98 -7.95 -3.56
C ALA A 131 5.84 -6.96 -3.86
N ASP A 132 5.91 -5.74 -3.30
CA ASP A 132 4.97 -4.67 -3.63
C ASP A 132 4.97 -4.30 -5.10
N ARG A 133 6.15 -4.13 -5.70
CA ARG A 133 6.25 -3.87 -7.14
C ARG A 133 5.65 -4.98 -7.99
N VAL A 134 5.74 -6.25 -7.55
CA VAL A 134 5.07 -7.37 -8.22
C VAL A 134 3.55 -7.20 -8.14
N ALA A 135 3.00 -6.89 -6.97
CA ALA A 135 1.55 -6.65 -6.81
C ALA A 135 1.08 -5.41 -7.59
N GLU A 136 1.86 -4.33 -7.57
CA GLU A 136 1.62 -3.09 -8.31
C GLU A 136 1.52 -3.35 -9.82
N ARG A 137 2.48 -4.08 -10.41
CA ARG A 137 2.44 -4.41 -11.85
C ARG A 137 1.29 -5.35 -12.22
N ASN A 138 0.79 -6.13 -11.26
CA ASN A 138 -0.32 -7.07 -11.44
C ASN A 138 -1.70 -6.46 -11.14
N GLY A 139 -1.82 -5.12 -11.16
CA GLY A 139 -3.11 -4.43 -11.16
C GLY A 139 -3.49 -3.75 -9.84
N MET A 140 -2.62 -3.74 -8.83
CA MET A 140 -2.91 -3.01 -7.58
C MET A 140 -2.98 -1.50 -7.80
N VAL A 141 -2.15 -0.94 -8.70
CA VAL A 141 -2.19 0.51 -9.03
C VAL A 141 -3.48 0.89 -9.76
N ASP A 142 -3.95 0.03 -10.67
CA ASP A 142 -5.19 0.25 -11.42
C ASP A 142 -6.40 0.16 -10.49
N THR A 143 -6.42 -0.85 -9.61
CA THR A 143 -7.47 -1.00 -8.60
C THR A 143 -7.55 0.23 -7.69
N PHE A 144 -6.42 0.81 -7.29
CA PHE A 144 -6.41 2.02 -6.47
C PHE A 144 -6.99 3.23 -7.23
N ALA A 145 -6.67 3.38 -8.51
CA ALA A 145 -7.25 4.42 -9.36
C ALA A 145 -8.77 4.22 -9.54
N ASP A 146 -9.22 2.99 -9.76
CA ASP A 146 -10.63 2.64 -9.93
C ASP A 146 -11.43 2.91 -8.65
N ALA A 147 -10.89 2.58 -7.48
CA ALA A 147 -11.54 2.90 -6.20
C ALA A 147 -11.68 4.42 -6.01
N CYS A 148 -10.64 5.20 -6.33
CA CYS A 148 -10.71 6.66 -6.29
C CYS A 148 -11.76 7.21 -7.27
N ARG A 149 -11.79 6.67 -8.49
CA ARG A 149 -12.77 7.05 -9.52
C ARG A 149 -14.21 6.74 -9.10
N ALA A 150 -14.43 5.59 -8.48
CA ALA A 150 -15.75 5.18 -7.99
C ALA A 150 -16.31 6.20 -6.99
N VAL A 151 -15.48 6.71 -6.07
CA VAL A 151 -15.89 7.78 -5.15
C VAL A 151 -16.20 9.07 -5.91
N LEU A 152 -15.28 9.53 -6.76
CA LEU A 152 -15.41 10.82 -7.47
C LEU A 152 -16.62 10.90 -8.40
N THR A 153 -17.04 9.77 -8.98
CA THR A 153 -18.14 9.71 -9.95
C THR A 153 -19.48 9.35 -9.33
N SER A 154 -19.51 8.90 -8.06
CA SER A 154 -20.77 8.58 -7.40
C SER A 154 -21.55 9.86 -7.04
N ALA A 155 -22.87 9.73 -6.96
CA ALA A 155 -23.81 10.77 -6.56
C ALA A 155 -24.51 10.46 -5.21
N GLY A 156 -24.08 9.40 -4.52
CA GLY A 156 -24.64 8.97 -3.24
C GLY A 156 -24.03 9.69 -2.03
N GLU A 157 -24.35 9.17 -0.84
CA GLU A 157 -23.78 9.63 0.42
C GLU A 157 -22.30 9.25 0.54
N ALA A 158 -21.49 10.18 1.05
CA ALA A 158 -20.03 10.03 1.10
C ALA A 158 -19.58 8.79 1.88
N GLU A 159 -20.18 8.50 3.03
CA GLU A 159 -19.86 7.32 3.82
C GLU A 159 -20.11 6.01 3.07
N THR A 160 -21.22 5.94 2.32
CA THR A 160 -21.59 4.75 1.56
C THR A 160 -20.68 4.57 0.36
N ASP A 161 -20.35 5.67 -0.33
CA ASP A 161 -19.52 5.62 -1.53
C ASP A 161 -18.06 5.30 -1.20
N VAL A 162 -17.50 5.87 -0.14
CA VAL A 162 -16.15 5.53 0.35
C VAL A 162 -16.09 4.09 0.83
N SER A 163 -17.06 3.65 1.64
CA SER A 163 -17.11 2.27 2.13
C SER A 163 -17.25 1.27 0.97
N ASN A 164 -18.10 1.56 -0.02
CA ASN A 164 -18.25 0.72 -1.21
C ASN A 164 -17.00 0.72 -2.08
N ALA A 165 -16.37 1.87 -2.32
CA ALA A 165 -15.11 1.92 -3.06
C ALA A 165 -14.01 1.11 -2.37
N TYR A 166 -13.95 1.15 -1.04
CA TYR A 166 -13.00 0.33 -0.29
C TYR A 166 -13.34 -1.17 -0.39
N HIS A 167 -14.53 -1.59 0.05
CA HIS A 167 -14.86 -3.01 0.17
C HIS A 167 -15.18 -3.71 -1.15
N ARG A 168 -15.72 -2.99 -2.14
CA ARG A 168 -16.19 -3.58 -3.40
C ARG A 168 -15.25 -3.35 -4.57
N VAL A 169 -14.31 -2.42 -4.45
CA VAL A 169 -13.31 -2.14 -5.50
C VAL A 169 -11.91 -2.42 -4.99
N TRP A 170 -11.45 -1.69 -3.96
CA TRP A 170 -10.08 -1.80 -3.47
C TRP A 170 -9.75 -3.20 -2.95
N VAL A 171 -10.49 -3.70 -1.96
CA VAL A 171 -10.21 -5.00 -1.33
C VAL A 171 -10.17 -6.15 -2.36
N PRO A 172 -11.22 -6.40 -3.17
CA PRO A 172 -11.19 -7.51 -4.11
C PRO A 172 -10.11 -7.35 -5.19
N GLY A 173 -9.90 -6.13 -5.72
CA GLY A 173 -8.89 -5.91 -6.75
C GLY A 173 -7.46 -6.02 -6.23
N ALA A 174 -7.19 -5.51 -5.01
CA ALA A 174 -5.88 -5.64 -4.39
C ALA A 174 -5.56 -7.09 -4.04
N LEU A 175 -6.53 -7.86 -3.51
CA LEU A 175 -6.36 -9.29 -3.27
C LEU A 175 -6.14 -10.08 -4.57
N ALA A 176 -6.84 -9.72 -5.66
CA ALA A 176 -6.60 -10.31 -6.97
C ALA A 176 -5.19 -10.00 -7.51
N ALA A 177 -4.71 -8.76 -7.34
CA ALA A 177 -3.36 -8.37 -7.73
C ALA A 177 -2.28 -9.10 -6.90
N ILE A 178 -2.52 -9.31 -5.60
CA ILE A 178 -1.64 -10.12 -4.74
C ILE A 178 -1.64 -11.58 -5.19
N ALA A 179 -2.80 -12.16 -5.52
CA ALA A 179 -2.87 -13.54 -6.01
C ALA A 179 -2.17 -13.71 -7.38
N ALA A 180 -2.30 -12.73 -8.27
CA ALA A 180 -1.59 -12.72 -9.55
C ALA A 180 -0.06 -12.60 -9.35
N ALA A 181 0.38 -11.74 -8.44
CA ALA A 181 1.79 -11.62 -8.04
C ALA A 181 2.34 -12.93 -7.45
N GLU A 182 1.54 -13.61 -6.63
CA GLU A 182 1.90 -14.93 -6.09
C GLU A 182 2.06 -15.97 -7.20
N HIS A 183 1.12 -16.00 -8.15
CA HIS A 183 1.19 -16.91 -9.30
C HIS A 183 2.45 -16.66 -10.14
N GLU A 184 2.79 -15.39 -10.38
CA GLU A 184 4.00 -15.00 -11.10
C GLU A 184 5.26 -15.46 -10.36
N LEU A 185 5.39 -15.15 -9.06
CA LEU A 185 6.56 -15.58 -8.26
C LEU A 185 6.68 -17.10 -8.15
N ARG A 186 5.56 -17.84 -8.14
CA ARG A 186 5.57 -19.31 -8.15
C ARG A 186 6.05 -19.92 -9.47
N SER A 187 6.13 -19.13 -10.54
CA SER A 187 6.71 -19.55 -11.81
C SER A 187 8.23 -19.38 -11.87
N GLU A 188 8.80 -18.63 -10.92
CA GLU A 188 10.23 -18.42 -10.77
C GLU A 188 10.90 -19.54 -9.95
N PRO A 189 12.24 -19.68 -9.98
CA PRO A 189 12.97 -20.60 -9.11
C PRO A 189 12.65 -20.35 -7.63
N LEU A 190 12.26 -21.42 -6.94
CA LEU A 190 11.93 -21.46 -5.51
C LEU A 190 12.60 -22.66 -4.85
N PRO A 191 12.92 -22.59 -3.54
CA PRO A 191 13.50 -23.71 -2.83
C PRO A 191 12.51 -24.89 -2.78
N PRO A 192 12.99 -26.15 -2.93
CA PRO A 192 12.12 -27.32 -2.99
C PRO A 192 11.26 -27.43 -1.72
N PRO A 193 9.97 -27.81 -1.83
CA PRO A 193 9.06 -27.84 -0.68
C PRO A 193 9.59 -28.75 0.43
N LEU A 194 9.23 -28.48 1.69
CA LEU A 194 9.64 -29.31 2.82
C LEU A 194 9.08 -30.73 2.65
N VAL A 195 9.97 -31.73 2.67
CA VAL A 195 9.62 -33.14 2.65
C VAL A 195 9.73 -33.66 4.08
N TYR A 196 8.59 -34.06 4.66
CA TYR A 196 8.55 -34.63 6.00
C TYR A 196 8.59 -36.16 5.96
N GLY A 197 9.37 -36.75 6.87
CA GLY A 197 9.37 -38.18 7.11
C GLY A 197 8.03 -38.67 7.62
N THR A 198 7.60 -39.82 7.12
CA THR A 198 6.31 -40.45 7.45
C THR A 198 6.47 -41.82 8.09
N SER A 199 7.70 -42.32 8.19
CA SER A 199 8.04 -43.60 8.81
C SER A 199 8.25 -43.43 10.32
N PRO A 200 8.11 -44.50 11.12
CA PRO A 200 8.28 -44.42 12.58
C PRO A 200 9.63 -43.84 13.01
N GLU A 201 10.71 -44.12 12.26
CA GLU A 201 12.07 -43.64 12.53
C GLU A 201 12.34 -42.17 12.15
N ASP A 202 11.52 -41.57 11.28
CA ASP A 202 11.76 -40.24 10.72
C ASP A 202 10.52 -39.31 10.81
N TYR A 203 9.49 -39.73 11.53
CA TYR A 203 8.21 -39.02 11.63
C TYR A 203 8.41 -37.58 12.10
N GLY A 204 8.02 -36.63 11.24
CA GLY A 204 8.14 -35.19 11.53
C GLY A 204 9.54 -34.60 11.30
N MET A 205 10.53 -35.38 10.90
CA MET A 205 11.83 -34.87 10.46
C MET A 205 11.76 -34.33 9.04
N ILE A 206 12.49 -33.24 8.77
CA ILE A 206 12.62 -32.67 7.42
C ILE A 206 13.73 -33.44 6.70
N LEU A 207 13.35 -34.24 5.70
CA LEU A 207 14.25 -35.15 4.99
C LEU A 207 15.13 -34.45 3.94
N ASN A 208 14.69 -33.29 3.42
CA ASN A 208 15.40 -32.56 2.37
C ASN A 208 16.01 -31.24 2.87
N LEU A 209 16.37 -31.16 4.15
CA LEU A 209 16.89 -29.92 4.74
C LEU A 209 18.19 -29.46 4.06
N GLU A 210 19.10 -30.40 3.75
CA GLU A 210 20.37 -30.11 3.06
C GLU A 210 20.14 -29.56 1.65
N GLU A 211 19.35 -30.27 0.83
CA GLU A 211 18.97 -29.84 -0.53
C GLU A 211 18.32 -28.45 -0.52
N ARG A 212 17.42 -28.22 0.45
CA ARG A 212 16.74 -26.92 0.58
C ARG A 212 17.71 -25.82 1.01
N SER A 213 18.66 -26.13 1.90
CA SER A 213 19.72 -25.18 2.30
C SER A 213 20.66 -24.86 1.15
N GLU A 214 20.97 -25.82 0.29
CA GLU A 214 21.79 -25.60 -0.90
C GLU A 214 21.08 -24.69 -1.91
N ALA A 215 19.79 -24.93 -2.16
CA ALA A 215 18.98 -24.08 -3.03
C ALA A 215 18.86 -22.64 -2.50
N MET A 216 18.78 -22.44 -1.18
CA MET A 216 18.74 -21.11 -0.57
C MET A 216 20.07 -20.35 -0.60
N ASN A 217 21.18 -20.98 -1.00
CA ASN A 217 22.44 -20.26 -1.25
C ASN A 217 22.41 -19.45 -2.55
N ASP A 218 21.45 -19.74 -3.45
CA ASP A 218 21.19 -18.93 -4.62
C ASP A 218 20.36 -17.69 -4.23
N GLU A 219 20.92 -16.51 -4.51
CA GLU A 219 20.35 -15.22 -4.08
C GLU A 219 18.97 -14.96 -4.71
N ASP A 220 18.79 -15.32 -5.98
CA ASP A 220 17.51 -15.13 -6.69
C ASP A 220 16.43 -16.05 -6.12
N THR A 221 16.77 -17.33 -5.89
CA THR A 221 15.88 -18.31 -5.25
C THR A 221 15.46 -17.87 -3.85
N TRP A 222 16.41 -17.38 -3.04
CA TRP A 222 16.13 -16.82 -1.72
C TRP A 222 15.22 -15.59 -1.80
N ASN A 223 15.53 -14.64 -2.69
CA ASN A 223 14.75 -13.41 -2.85
C ASN A 223 13.32 -13.68 -3.31
N ASN A 224 13.11 -14.63 -4.22
CA ASN A 224 11.78 -15.04 -4.67
C ASN A 224 10.98 -15.68 -3.54
N PHE A 225 11.62 -16.54 -2.74
CA PHE A 225 11.00 -17.18 -1.59
C PHE A 225 10.58 -16.18 -0.50
N GLU A 226 11.45 -15.21 -0.19
CA GLU A 226 11.16 -14.12 0.74
C GLU A 226 10.00 -13.25 0.23
N GLN A 227 10.04 -12.84 -1.05
CA GLN A 227 8.96 -12.07 -1.68
C GLN A 227 7.61 -12.80 -1.61
N LEU A 228 7.60 -14.11 -1.87
CA LEU A 228 6.40 -14.93 -1.81
C LEU A 228 5.82 -14.96 -0.38
N SER A 229 6.69 -15.12 0.61
CA SER A 229 6.30 -15.07 2.03
C SER A 229 5.73 -13.71 2.42
N MET A 230 6.19 -12.62 1.80
CA MET A 230 5.67 -11.27 2.05
C MET A 230 4.24 -11.06 1.52
N LEU A 231 3.91 -11.65 0.37
CA LEU A 231 2.55 -11.56 -0.17
C LEU A 231 1.51 -12.17 0.77
N ASP A 232 1.87 -13.18 1.57
CA ASP A 232 0.97 -13.75 2.58
C ASP A 232 0.66 -12.74 3.69
N TYR A 233 1.65 -11.96 4.15
CA TYR A 233 1.42 -10.90 5.14
C TYR A 233 0.59 -9.75 4.57
N TYR A 234 0.79 -9.39 3.30
CA TYR A 234 -0.04 -8.39 2.63
C TYR A 234 -1.48 -8.86 2.46
N ARG A 235 -1.70 -10.16 2.19
CA ARG A 235 -3.05 -10.74 2.18
C ARG A 235 -3.69 -10.65 3.56
N ALA A 236 -2.97 -11.05 4.61
CA ALA A 236 -3.44 -10.99 5.99
C ALA A 236 -3.73 -9.55 6.47
N ALA A 237 -3.11 -8.54 5.86
CA ALA A 237 -3.42 -7.14 6.15
C ALA A 237 -4.84 -6.71 5.76
N PHE A 238 -5.58 -7.50 4.98
CA PHE A 238 -6.98 -7.28 4.64
C PHE A 238 -7.97 -7.91 5.62
N ASP A 239 -7.51 -8.72 6.58
CA ASP A 239 -8.38 -9.34 7.59
C ASP A 239 -9.00 -8.30 8.53
N GLU A 240 -8.37 -7.13 8.66
CA GLU A 240 -8.83 -6.01 9.49
C GLU A 240 -9.04 -4.78 8.61
N ALA A 241 -10.29 -4.33 8.51
CA ALA A 241 -10.60 -3.10 7.80
C ALA A 241 -10.14 -1.87 8.62
N PRO A 242 -9.61 -0.83 7.97
CA PRO A 242 -9.14 0.37 8.65
C PRO A 242 -10.31 1.13 9.28
N SER A 243 -10.13 1.68 10.47
CA SER A 243 -11.17 2.45 11.16
C SER A 243 -11.64 3.69 10.37
N GLU A 244 -10.84 4.17 9.42
CA GLU A 244 -11.13 5.32 8.56
C GLU A 244 -12.28 5.11 7.59
N ILE A 245 -12.69 3.86 7.32
CA ILE A 245 -13.85 3.56 6.48
C ILE A 245 -15.17 3.45 7.27
N GLU A 246 -15.11 3.58 8.59
CA GLU A 246 -16.31 3.60 9.43
C GLU A 246 -17.13 4.87 9.13
N PRO A 247 -18.46 4.78 8.95
CA PRO A 247 -19.29 5.93 8.58
C PRO A 247 -19.09 7.16 9.46
N ARG A 248 -18.97 6.96 10.79
CA ARG A 248 -18.72 8.05 11.74
C ARG A 248 -17.36 8.72 11.54
N ALA A 249 -16.33 7.94 11.22
CA ALA A 249 -14.99 8.46 10.96
C ALA A 249 -14.97 9.29 9.66
N ILE A 250 -15.64 8.79 8.61
CA ILE A 250 -15.76 9.48 7.32
C ILE A 250 -16.46 10.84 7.50
N VAL A 251 -17.63 10.85 8.13
CA VAL A 251 -18.39 12.09 8.38
C VAL A 251 -17.59 13.07 9.23
N SER A 252 -16.92 12.59 10.29
CA SER A 252 -16.07 13.44 11.14
C SER A 252 -14.90 14.05 10.36
N ALA A 253 -14.25 13.28 9.50
CA ALA A 253 -13.14 13.75 8.67
C ALA A 253 -13.61 14.79 7.65
N LEU A 254 -14.73 14.54 6.95
CA LEU A 254 -15.32 15.48 6.00
C LEU A 254 -15.70 16.81 6.66
N ASN A 255 -16.34 16.76 7.82
CA ASN A 255 -16.67 17.96 8.58
C ASN A 255 -15.44 18.77 8.97
N THR A 256 -14.30 18.13 9.21
CA THR A 256 -13.04 18.82 9.54
C THR A 256 -12.37 19.45 8.31
N MET A 257 -12.62 18.89 7.11
CA MET A 257 -12.00 19.38 5.87
C MET A 257 -12.78 20.51 5.19
N VAL A 258 -14.07 20.62 5.47
CA VAL A 258 -14.99 21.54 4.79
C VAL A 258 -15.35 22.77 5.63
N ASN A 259 -15.20 22.68 6.96
CA ASN A 259 -15.38 23.81 7.88
C ASN A 259 -14.04 24.48 8.19
#